data_AF-A0A969XS83-F1
#
_entry.id   AF-A0A969XS83-F1
#
_cell.length_a   1.000
_cell.length_b   1.000
_cell.length_c   1.000
_cell.angle_alpha   90.00
_cell.angle_beta   90.00
_cell.angle_gamma   90.00
#
_symmetry.space_group_name_H-M   'P 1'
#
loop_
_entity.id
_entity.type
_entity.pdbx_description
1 polymer ?
#
loop_
_entity_poly.entity_id
_entity_poly.type
_entity_poly.pdbx_seq_one_letter_code
_entity_poly.pdbx_strand_id
1 'polypeptide(L)'
;MIPNEVMTRSDAGDIIDRATGTLVSLEAMKSRAAVMIGADFPLVFWRGKGRIVASDDVNISLLVRGTRVDLTWDRVGATWERLLWNHTLTVDELGGGADAVGLVSLFAFLDGKAVSVLDTDGLLVCTTVDGTPVHQFADMSRPTSWAPWRRKIHGD
;
A
#
# COMPACT_ATOMS: atom_id res chain seq x y z
N MET A 1 -0.74 -23.33 22.30
CA MET A 1 -2.12 -23.85 22.13
C MET A 1 -3.05 -22.67 22.36
N ILE A 2 -3.56 -22.07 21.29
CA ILE A 2 -4.44 -20.89 21.38
C ILE A 2 -5.85 -21.40 21.72
N PRO A 3 -6.54 -20.83 22.73
CA PRO A 3 -7.87 -21.28 23.13
C PRO A 3 -8.91 -21.05 22.02
N ASN A 4 -9.82 -22.02 21.88
CA ASN A 4 -10.76 -22.19 20.76
C ASN A 4 -11.88 -21.13 20.68
N GLU A 5 -11.86 -20.13 21.57
CA GLU A 5 -12.88 -19.07 21.65
C GLU A 5 -12.56 -17.86 20.75
N VAL A 6 -11.36 -17.80 20.15
CA VAL A 6 -10.96 -16.72 19.22
C VAL A 6 -11.50 -16.97 17.80
N MET A 7 -11.88 -18.20 17.43
CA MET A 7 -12.25 -18.56 16.05
C MET A 7 -13.69 -18.18 15.63
N THR A 8 -14.53 -17.65 16.52
CA THR A 8 -15.96 -17.37 16.23
C THR A 8 -16.30 -15.89 16.09
N ARG A 9 -15.33 -14.98 16.20
CA ARG A 9 -15.56 -13.56 15.97
C ARG A 9 -15.14 -13.17 14.55
N SER A 10 -15.95 -12.35 13.88
CA SER A 10 -15.64 -11.80 12.55
C SER A 10 -14.36 -10.94 12.52
N ASP A 11 -13.74 -10.65 13.66
CA ASP A 11 -12.49 -9.90 13.82
C ASP A 11 -11.25 -10.81 14.05
N ALA A 12 -11.41 -12.14 14.06
CA ALA A 12 -10.35 -13.09 14.37
C ALA A 12 -9.17 -13.01 13.38
N GLY A 13 -9.44 -12.77 12.09
CA GLY A 13 -8.39 -12.56 11.08
C GLY A 13 -7.57 -11.30 11.35
N ASP A 14 -8.24 -10.19 11.67
CA ASP A 14 -7.61 -8.90 11.99
C ASP A 14 -6.74 -8.94 13.25
N ILE A 15 -7.12 -9.76 14.24
CA ILE A 15 -6.37 -9.94 15.49
C ILE A 15 -5.12 -10.80 15.28
N ILE A 16 -5.19 -11.82 14.41
CA ILE A 16 -4.05 -12.66 14.05
C ILE A 16 -3.02 -11.84 13.25
N ASP A 17 -3.46 -11.09 12.24
CA ASP A 17 -2.61 -10.25 11.39
C ASP A 17 -1.82 -9.20 12.21
N ARG A 18 -2.43 -8.64 13.28
CA ARG A 18 -1.76 -7.67 14.17
C ARG A 18 -0.65 -8.27 15.05
N ALA A 19 -0.69 -9.58 15.31
CA ALA A 19 0.16 -10.25 16.30
C ALA A 19 1.33 -11.04 15.71
N THR A 20 1.27 -11.46 14.44
CA THR A 20 2.25 -12.38 13.84
C THR A 20 3.18 -11.78 12.79
N GLY A 21 3.08 -10.48 12.47
CA GLY A 21 3.83 -9.91 11.33
C GLY A 21 3.36 -10.46 9.98
N THR A 22 2.15 -11.02 9.96
CA THR A 22 1.50 -11.53 8.76
C THR A 22 0.93 -10.36 7.98
N LEU A 23 1.22 -10.34 6.68
CA LEU A 23 0.73 -9.35 5.72
C LEU A 23 -0.79 -9.19 5.83
N VAL A 24 -1.26 -7.96 5.75
CA VAL A 24 -2.70 -7.68 5.83
C VAL A 24 -3.39 -8.23 4.59
N SER A 25 -4.43 -9.04 4.81
CA SER A 25 -5.26 -9.56 3.72
C SER A 25 -6.06 -8.45 3.03
N LEU A 26 -6.47 -8.66 1.77
CA LEU A 26 -7.29 -7.68 1.04
C LEU A 26 -8.62 -7.40 1.77
N GLU A 27 -9.25 -8.43 2.34
CA GLU A 27 -10.49 -8.27 3.13
C GLU A 27 -10.27 -7.45 4.40
N ALA A 28 -9.13 -7.63 5.08
CA ALA A 28 -8.75 -6.78 6.20
C ALA A 28 -8.49 -5.33 5.76
N MET A 29 -7.89 -5.12 4.59
CA MET A 29 -7.74 -3.76 4.01
C MET A 29 -9.10 -3.11 3.72
N LYS A 30 -10.05 -3.85 3.16
CA LYS A 30 -11.43 -3.39 2.93
C LYS A 30 -12.12 -2.96 4.22
N SER A 31 -12.11 -3.86 5.21
CA SER A 31 -12.70 -3.63 6.53
C SER A 31 -12.11 -2.38 7.20
N ARG A 32 -10.78 -2.23 7.17
CA ARG A 32 -10.09 -1.06 7.72
C ARG A 32 -10.42 0.22 6.97
N ALA A 33 -10.40 0.20 5.64
CA ALA A 33 -10.73 1.37 4.84
C ALA A 33 -12.15 1.88 5.10
N ALA A 34 -13.13 0.98 5.26
CA ALA A 34 -14.51 1.32 5.56
C ALA A 34 -14.67 2.09 6.88
N VAL A 35 -13.91 1.73 7.93
CA VAL A 35 -13.94 2.44 9.22
C VAL A 35 -13.08 3.70 9.24
N MET A 36 -12.24 3.90 8.23
CA MET A 36 -11.31 5.03 8.10
C MET A 36 -11.76 6.06 7.06
N ILE A 37 -13.03 6.03 6.63
CA ILE A 37 -13.58 7.08 5.77
C ILE A 37 -13.43 8.45 6.47
N GLY A 38 -12.84 9.40 5.75
CA GLY A 38 -12.46 10.73 6.23
C GLY A 38 -11.04 10.82 6.80
N ALA A 39 -10.34 9.69 7.02
CA ALA A 39 -8.99 9.69 7.53
C ALA A 39 -7.99 10.19 6.48
N ASP A 40 -7.08 11.05 6.93
CA ASP A 40 -5.95 11.51 6.13
C ASP A 40 -4.75 10.57 6.29
N PHE A 41 -3.99 10.36 5.20
CA PHE A 41 -2.75 9.59 5.20
C PHE A 41 -1.63 10.35 4.46
N PRO A 42 -0.36 10.18 4.83
CA PRO A 42 0.74 10.82 4.11
C PRO A 42 0.84 10.27 2.68
N LEU A 43 1.11 11.15 1.72
CA LEU A 43 1.41 10.70 0.36
C LEU A 43 2.86 10.25 0.26
N VAL A 44 3.06 9.10 -0.38
CA VAL A 44 4.36 8.59 -0.80
C VAL A 44 4.68 9.20 -2.17
N PHE A 45 5.94 9.54 -2.43
CA PHE A 45 6.44 10.21 -3.65
C PHE A 45 5.98 11.66 -3.85
N TRP A 46 4.72 11.98 -3.57
CA TRP A 46 4.20 13.35 -3.60
C TRP A 46 4.18 13.95 -2.21
N ARG A 47 4.36 15.27 -2.13
CA ARG A 47 4.14 16.00 -0.87
C ARG A 47 2.65 16.13 -0.57
N GLY A 48 2.31 16.09 0.72
CA GLY A 48 0.98 16.36 1.23
C GLY A 48 0.28 15.13 1.78
N LYS A 49 -1.05 15.16 1.79
CA LYS A 49 -1.90 14.12 2.34
C LYS A 49 -2.88 13.61 1.30
N GLY A 50 -3.13 12.31 1.34
CA GLY A 50 -4.31 11.70 0.76
C GLY A 50 -5.41 11.58 1.80
N ARG A 51 -6.63 11.30 1.36
CA ARG A 51 -7.78 11.02 2.24
C ARG A 51 -8.62 9.89 1.67
N ILE A 52 -9.09 8.99 2.53
CA ILE A 52 -10.12 8.02 2.14
C ILE A 52 -11.46 8.75 2.13
N VAL A 53 -12.13 8.85 1.00
CA VAL A 53 -13.39 9.61 0.86
C VAL A 53 -14.62 8.72 0.75
N ALA A 54 -14.46 7.49 0.26
CA ALA A 54 -15.50 6.47 0.29
C ALA A 54 -14.85 5.08 0.22
N SER A 55 -15.57 4.08 0.71
CA SER A 55 -15.21 2.68 0.61
C SER A 55 -16.50 1.86 0.66
N ASP A 56 -16.71 1.02 -0.33
CA ASP A 56 -17.79 0.03 -0.38
C ASP A 56 -17.20 -1.34 -0.75
N ASP A 57 -18.05 -2.33 -1.01
CA ASP A 57 -17.61 -3.71 -1.30
C ASP A 57 -16.89 -3.84 -2.66
N VAL A 58 -17.07 -2.87 -3.56
CA VAL A 58 -16.56 -2.90 -4.95
C VAL A 58 -15.39 -1.94 -5.13
N ASN A 59 -15.47 -0.76 -4.53
CA ASN A 59 -14.54 0.34 -4.75
C ASN A 59 -14.05 0.98 -3.46
N ILE A 60 -12.87 1.56 -3.56
CA ILE A 60 -12.36 2.57 -2.64
C ILE A 60 -12.10 3.87 -3.40
N SER A 61 -12.47 4.97 -2.78
CA SER A 61 -12.29 6.30 -3.33
C SER A 61 -11.33 7.08 -2.46
N LEU A 62 -10.32 7.66 -3.09
CA LEU A 62 -9.28 8.44 -2.46
C LEU A 62 -9.32 9.88 -2.99
N LEU A 63 -8.96 10.83 -2.14
CA LEU A 63 -8.60 12.18 -2.55
C LEU A 63 -7.08 12.30 -2.47
N VAL A 64 -6.42 12.49 -3.61
CA VAL A 64 -4.95 12.58 -3.70
C VAL A 64 -4.62 13.97 -4.25
N ARG A 65 -4.06 14.85 -3.40
CA ARG A 65 -3.83 16.28 -3.72
C ARG A 65 -5.06 17.00 -4.33
N GLY A 66 -6.25 16.66 -3.85
CA GLY A 66 -7.50 17.26 -4.36
C GLY A 66 -8.07 16.59 -5.62
N THR A 67 -7.35 15.65 -6.23
CA THR A 67 -7.88 14.80 -7.30
C THR A 67 -8.60 13.60 -6.70
N ARG A 68 -9.86 13.40 -7.06
CA ARG A 68 -10.59 12.18 -6.69
C ARG A 68 -10.11 11.02 -7.58
N VAL A 69 -9.75 9.93 -6.93
CA VAL A 69 -9.35 8.68 -7.56
C VAL A 69 -10.30 7.60 -7.07
N ASP A 70 -11.01 6.96 -7.99
CA ASP A 70 -11.86 5.80 -7.70
C ASP A 70 -11.14 4.53 -8.18
N LEU A 71 -10.94 3.57 -7.26
CA LEU A 71 -10.21 2.33 -7.49
C LEU A 71 -11.12 1.15 -7.17
N THR A 72 -11.14 0.14 -8.05
CA THR A 72 -11.79 -1.14 -7.71
C THR A 72 -10.93 -1.91 -6.72
N TRP A 73 -11.56 -2.67 -5.82
CA TRP A 73 -10.82 -3.57 -4.94
C TRP A 73 -10.06 -4.65 -5.69
N ASP A 74 -10.50 -5.04 -6.88
CA ASP A 74 -9.76 -5.94 -7.76
C ASP A 74 -8.42 -5.33 -8.18
N ARG A 75 -8.40 -4.04 -8.54
CA ARG A 75 -7.16 -3.33 -8.89
C ARG A 75 -6.26 -3.20 -7.68
N VAL A 76 -6.82 -2.90 -6.51
CA VAL A 76 -6.06 -2.85 -5.25
C VAL A 76 -5.44 -4.21 -4.95
N GLY A 77 -6.22 -5.29 -5.04
CA GLY A 77 -5.78 -6.67 -4.81
C GLY A 77 -4.67 -7.10 -5.77
N ALA A 78 -4.84 -6.90 -7.07
CA ALA A 78 -3.82 -7.23 -8.07
C ALA A 78 -2.51 -6.45 -7.87
N THR A 79 -2.62 -5.19 -7.44
CA THR A 79 -1.44 -4.35 -7.14
C THR A 79 -0.76 -4.80 -5.86
N TRP A 80 -1.53 -5.20 -4.85
CA TRP A 80 -1.02 -5.76 -3.60
C TRP A 80 -0.28 -7.08 -3.85
N GLU A 81 -0.88 -8.01 -4.58
CA GLU A 81 -0.23 -9.25 -5.00
C GLU A 81 1.08 -8.96 -5.73
N ARG A 82 1.09 -8.01 -6.67
CA ARG A 82 2.32 -7.62 -7.39
C ARG A 82 3.42 -7.16 -6.44
N LEU A 83 3.10 -6.39 -5.40
CA LEU A 83 4.06 -6.01 -4.37
C LEU A 83 4.57 -7.25 -3.61
N LEU A 84 3.70 -8.20 -3.26
CA LEU A 84 4.09 -9.41 -2.56
C LEU A 84 5.02 -10.30 -3.39
N TRP A 85 4.75 -10.44 -4.69
CA TRP A 85 5.55 -11.27 -5.60
C TRP A 85 6.92 -10.68 -5.94
N ASN A 86 7.00 -9.36 -6.04
CA ASN A 86 8.23 -8.65 -6.44
C ASN A 86 8.99 -8.03 -5.26
N HIS A 87 8.40 -8.09 -4.07
CA HIS A 87 8.85 -7.51 -2.80
C HIS A 87 9.02 -5.98 -2.84
N THR A 88 8.78 -5.38 -3.99
CA THR A 88 8.98 -3.96 -4.29
C THR A 88 7.87 -3.47 -5.20
N LEU A 89 7.49 -2.22 -5.03
CA LEU A 89 6.52 -1.54 -5.89
C LEU A 89 6.80 -0.05 -5.90
N THR A 90 6.87 0.56 -7.07
CA THR A 90 7.07 2.01 -7.22
C THR A 90 5.85 2.69 -7.83
N VAL A 91 5.73 3.99 -7.57
CA VAL A 91 4.71 4.84 -8.22
C VAL A 91 4.89 4.88 -9.75
N ASP A 92 6.13 4.87 -10.24
CA ASP A 92 6.44 4.89 -11.68
C ASP A 92 6.04 3.60 -12.40
N GLU A 93 6.21 2.44 -11.76
CA GLU A 93 5.76 1.13 -12.28
C GLU A 93 4.24 1.04 -12.47
N LEU A 94 3.49 1.91 -11.79
CA LEU A 94 2.05 2.02 -11.87
C LEU A 94 1.59 3.18 -12.78
N GLY A 95 2.53 3.87 -13.43
CA GLY A 95 2.25 4.92 -14.41
C GLY A 95 2.39 6.36 -13.89
N GLY A 96 2.77 6.58 -12.62
CA GLY A 96 3.11 7.91 -12.11
C GLY A 96 1.94 8.83 -11.76
N GLY A 97 0.69 8.39 -11.99
CA GLY A 97 -0.52 9.18 -11.78
C GLY A 97 -0.96 9.31 -10.33
N ALA A 98 -2.01 10.11 -10.10
CA ALA A 98 -2.63 10.27 -8.78
C ALA A 98 -3.18 8.93 -8.23
N ASP A 99 -3.58 8.02 -9.12
CA ASP A 99 -4.02 6.68 -8.79
C ASP A 99 -2.87 5.78 -8.32
N ALA A 100 -1.73 5.82 -9.00
CA ALA A 100 -0.50 5.13 -8.60
C ALA A 100 0.00 5.62 -7.22
N VAL A 101 0.08 6.95 -7.05
CA VAL A 101 0.45 7.57 -5.77
C VAL A 101 -0.53 7.18 -4.68
N GLY A 102 -1.84 7.23 -4.96
CA GLY A 102 -2.89 6.84 -4.04
C GLY A 102 -2.75 5.40 -3.56
N LEU A 103 -2.54 4.45 -4.47
CA LEU A 103 -2.36 3.02 -4.16
C LEU A 103 -1.16 2.77 -3.26
N VAL A 104 0.01 3.29 -3.65
CA VAL A 104 1.26 3.11 -2.90
C VAL A 104 1.15 3.74 -1.51
N SER A 105 0.59 4.95 -1.42
CA SER A 105 0.37 5.62 -0.13
C SER A 105 -0.63 4.88 0.76
N LEU A 106 -1.70 4.32 0.17
CA LEU A 106 -2.72 3.56 0.88
C LEU A 106 -2.15 2.29 1.50
N PHE A 107 -1.30 1.56 0.76
CA PHE A 107 -0.65 0.35 1.29
C PHE A 107 0.26 0.65 2.47
N ALA A 108 1.10 1.69 2.35
CA ALA A 108 1.93 2.14 3.47
C ALA A 108 1.10 2.53 4.70
N PHE A 109 -0.08 3.11 4.48
CA PHE A 109 -0.98 3.52 5.55
C PHE A 109 -1.71 2.36 6.23
N LEU A 110 -2.23 1.38 5.46
CA LEU A 110 -3.06 0.30 5.98
C LEU A 110 -2.24 -0.87 6.57
N ASP A 111 -1.02 -1.09 6.08
CA ASP A 111 -0.15 -2.19 6.50
C ASP A 111 1.25 -1.72 6.92
N GLY A 112 1.39 -0.50 7.44
CA GLY A 112 2.67 0.16 7.77
C GLY A 112 3.63 -0.56 8.76
N LYS A 113 3.37 -1.84 9.09
CA LYS A 113 4.30 -2.75 9.77
C LYS A 113 5.02 -3.71 8.80
N ALA A 114 4.37 -4.13 7.73
CA ALA A 114 4.91 -5.09 6.76
C ALA A 114 5.54 -4.42 5.53
N VAL A 115 5.29 -3.12 5.37
CA VAL A 115 5.79 -2.31 4.25
C VAL A 115 6.60 -1.14 4.76
N SER A 116 7.80 -0.99 4.23
CA SER A 116 8.65 0.18 4.43
C SER A 116 8.62 1.09 3.20
N VAL A 117 8.61 2.40 3.44
CA VAL A 117 8.68 3.41 2.37
C VAL A 117 10.11 3.92 2.27
N LEU A 118 10.69 3.91 1.07
CA LEU A 118 11.87 4.70 0.74
C LEU A 118 11.42 5.99 0.05
N ASP A 119 11.39 7.07 0.83
CA ASP A 119 10.78 8.35 0.47
C ASP A 119 11.36 8.98 -0.80
N THR A 120 12.64 8.77 -1.10
CA THR A 120 13.34 9.40 -2.23
C THR A 120 12.74 9.00 -3.59
N ASP A 121 12.28 7.76 -3.70
CA ASP A 121 11.88 7.14 -4.97
C ASP A 121 10.40 6.73 -4.99
N GLY A 122 9.66 6.94 -3.88
CA GLY A 122 8.29 6.47 -3.78
C GLY A 122 8.17 4.94 -3.84
N LEU A 123 9.21 4.27 -3.34
CA LEU A 123 9.38 2.83 -3.38
C LEU A 123 8.79 2.23 -2.10
N LEU A 124 7.84 1.31 -2.26
CA LEU A 124 7.44 0.38 -1.21
C LEU A 124 8.32 -0.84 -1.24
N VAL A 125 8.81 -1.25 -0.08
CA VAL A 125 9.53 -2.51 0.13
C VAL A 125 8.76 -3.33 1.13
N CYS A 126 8.42 -4.55 0.74
CA CYS A 126 7.84 -5.52 1.66
C CYS A 126 8.95 -6.12 2.52
N THR A 127 8.87 -5.96 3.83
CA THR A 127 9.94 -6.33 4.78
C THR A 127 9.72 -7.67 5.46
N THR A 128 8.60 -8.33 5.21
CA THR A 128 8.16 -9.54 5.93
C THR A 128 7.96 -10.76 5.03
N VAL A 129 8.28 -10.67 3.73
CA VAL A 129 8.12 -11.79 2.79
C VAL A 129 9.40 -12.61 2.71
N ASP A 130 9.27 -13.92 2.97
CA ASP A 130 10.31 -14.91 2.73
C ASP A 130 10.28 -15.39 1.26
N GLY A 131 11.45 -15.54 0.65
CA GLY A 131 11.59 -16.08 -0.71
C GLY A 131 12.42 -15.19 -1.65
N THR A 132 12.61 -15.66 -2.89
CA THR A 132 13.25 -14.88 -3.94
C THR A 132 12.18 -14.12 -4.72
N PRO A 133 12.28 -12.80 -4.91
CA PRO A 133 11.32 -12.04 -5.70
C PRO A 133 11.27 -12.57 -7.13
N VAL A 134 10.06 -12.66 -7.70
CA VAL A 134 9.86 -13.17 -9.08
C VAL A 134 10.49 -12.22 -10.09
N HIS A 135 10.30 -10.92 -9.90
CA HIS A 135 10.99 -9.89 -10.66
C HIS A 135 11.52 -8.82 -9.70
N GLN A 136 12.83 -8.57 -9.74
CA GLN A 136 13.46 -7.50 -8.98
C GLN A 136 13.53 -6.24 -9.85
N PHE A 137 12.60 -5.31 -9.65
CA PHE A 137 12.56 -4.04 -10.40
C PHE A 137 13.48 -2.97 -9.80
N ALA A 138 13.90 -3.13 -8.54
CA ALA A 138 14.88 -2.28 -7.87
C ALA A 138 16.09 -3.08 -7.35
N ASP A 139 17.31 -2.67 -7.73
CA ASP A 139 18.56 -3.26 -7.24
C ASP A 139 18.74 -2.91 -5.75
N MET A 140 18.50 -3.88 -4.86
CA MET A 140 18.63 -3.71 -3.40
C MET A 140 20.09 -3.62 -2.92
N SER A 141 21.08 -3.86 -3.78
CA SER A 141 22.51 -3.84 -3.43
C SER A 141 23.17 -2.46 -3.58
N ARG A 142 22.46 -1.49 -4.17
CA ARG A 142 22.95 -0.12 -4.34
C ARG A 142 22.34 0.80 -3.28
N PRO A 143 23.10 1.79 -2.75
CA PRO A 143 22.46 2.91 -2.06
C PRO A 143 21.46 3.53 -3.03
N THR A 144 20.22 3.74 -2.59
CA THR A 144 19.10 4.23 -3.40
C THR A 144 19.43 5.58 -4.01
N SER A 145 20.02 5.53 -5.20
CA SER A 145 20.14 6.60 -6.17
C SER A 145 19.65 6.05 -7.51
N TRP A 146 18.44 5.46 -7.53
CA TRP A 146 17.85 4.97 -8.77
C TRP A 146 17.48 6.19 -9.61
N ALA A 147 18.48 6.73 -10.31
CA ALA A 147 18.42 8.04 -10.92
C ALA A 147 17.37 8.04 -12.05
N PRO A 148 16.25 8.74 -11.85
CA PRO A 148 15.22 8.93 -12.85
C PRO A 148 15.70 10.06 -13.74
N TRP A 149 16.57 9.79 -14.71
CA TRP A 149 17.04 10.86 -15.58
C TRP A 149 15.85 11.40 -16.38
N ARG A 150 15.31 12.54 -15.92
CA ARG A 150 14.41 13.49 -16.59
C ARG A 150 12.89 13.40 -16.33
N ARG A 151 12.42 13.45 -15.09
CA ARG A 151 11.17 14.20 -14.86
C ARG A 151 11.32 15.18 -13.71
N LYS A 152 11.19 16.46 -14.08
CA LYS A 152 11.10 17.61 -13.18
C LYS A 152 10.10 17.27 -12.08
N ILE A 153 10.63 17.16 -10.87
CA ILE A 153 9.91 17.49 -9.64
C ILE A 153 9.30 18.87 -9.90
N HIS A 154 8.03 18.93 -10.31
CA HIS A 154 7.24 20.15 -10.15
C HIS A 154 6.87 20.13 -8.66
N GLY A 155 7.52 20.89 -7.78
CA GLY A 155 7.96 22.27 -7.97
C GLY A 155 6.72 23.14 -7.73
N ASP A 156 6.46 23.36 -6.43
CA ASP A 156 5.32 23.99 -5.75
C ASP A 156 3.96 23.26 -5.71
#